data_AF-A0A9W5Z265-F1
#
_entry.id   AF-A0A9W5Z265-F1
#
_cell.length_a   1.000
_cell.length_b   1.000
_cell.length_c   1.000
_cell.angle_alpha   90.00
_cell.angle_beta   90.00
_cell.angle_gamma   90.00
#
_symmetry.space_group_name_H-M   'P 1'
#
loop_
_entity.id
_entity.type
_entity.pdbx_description
1 polymer ?
#
loop_
_entity_poly.entity_id
_entity_poly.type
_entity_poly.pdbx_seq_one_letter_code
_entity_poly.pdbx_strand_id
1 'polypeptide(L)'
;ASRILPLDSSVDFSNVPDNRVTMITGKNQMVFWKGCNVTLYEIDNEGREHITPFIDVPDGQMVVKSGEKLYITLGKIKEEF
;
A
#
# COMPACT_ATOMS: atom_id res chain seq x y z
N ALA A 1 -7.83 -0.32 15.24
CA ALA A 1 -6.37 -0.06 15.08
C ALA A 1 -6.14 0.35 13.64
N SER A 2 -5.34 1.39 13.39
CA SER A 2 -4.97 1.75 12.02
C SER A 2 -4.32 0.54 11.35
N ARG A 3 -4.80 0.16 10.15
CA ARG A 3 -4.21 -0.95 9.37
C ARG A 3 -2.82 -0.62 8.82
N ILE A 4 -2.49 0.66 8.83
CA ILE A 4 -1.24 1.24 8.37
C ILE A 4 -0.27 1.29 9.55
N LEU A 5 0.94 0.82 9.32
CA LEU A 5 2.06 0.96 10.22
C LEU A 5 3.03 2.02 9.68
N PRO A 6 3.77 2.72 10.57
CA PRO A 6 4.91 3.53 10.14
C PRO A 6 5.88 2.70 9.31
N LEU A 7 6.52 3.34 8.32
CA LEU A 7 7.52 2.68 7.49
C LEU A 7 8.71 2.21 8.35
N ASP A 8 9.05 0.94 8.24
CA ASP A 8 10.23 0.38 8.88
C ASP A 8 11.50 1.01 8.28
N SER A 9 12.28 1.67 9.15
CA SER A 9 13.52 2.36 8.80
C SER A 9 14.61 1.45 8.20
N SER A 10 14.51 0.14 8.38
CA SER A 10 15.44 -0.84 7.82
C SER A 10 15.16 -1.19 6.36
N VAL A 11 13.99 -0.82 5.82
CA VAL A 11 13.62 -1.11 4.44
C VAL A 11 14.42 -0.22 3.48
N ASP A 12 15.27 -0.84 2.68
CA ASP A 12 16.07 -0.14 1.68
C ASP A 12 15.28 0.09 0.37
N PHE A 13 15.24 1.36 -0.05
CA PHE A 13 14.63 1.84 -1.29
C PHE A 13 15.67 2.39 -2.30
N SER A 14 16.97 2.25 -2.02
CA SER A 14 18.05 2.80 -2.85
C SER A 14 17.96 2.33 -4.30
N ASN A 15 17.73 1.03 -4.50
CA ASN A 15 17.62 0.36 -5.80
C ASN A 15 16.19 0.14 -6.28
N VAL A 16 15.20 0.71 -5.58
CA VAL A 16 13.79 0.65 -6.00
C VAL A 16 13.54 1.80 -6.97
N PRO A 17 13.06 1.53 -8.20
CA PRO A 17 12.76 2.57 -9.17
C PRO A 17 11.55 3.40 -8.73
N ASP A 18 11.47 4.63 -9.21
CA ASP A 18 10.31 5.48 -8.94
C ASP A 18 9.07 4.93 -9.64
N ASN A 19 8.01 4.78 -8.87
CA ASN A 19 6.67 4.46 -9.34
C ASN A 19 5.98 5.74 -9.83
N ARG A 20 5.28 5.65 -10.97
CA ARG A 20 4.32 6.68 -11.39
C ARG A 20 2.92 6.34 -10.90
N VAL A 21 2.45 5.15 -11.27
CA VAL A 21 1.16 4.60 -10.89
C VAL A 21 1.24 3.08 -10.91
N THR A 22 0.78 2.44 -9.85
CA THR A 22 0.69 0.98 -9.73
C THR A 22 -0.59 0.61 -8.99
N MET A 23 -1.26 -0.43 -9.46
CA MET A 23 -2.34 -1.10 -8.74
C MET A 23 -1.83 -2.44 -8.21
N ILE A 24 -1.64 -2.56 -6.90
CA ILE A 24 -1.26 -3.81 -6.25
C ILE A 24 -2.53 -4.59 -5.91
N THR A 25 -2.60 -5.85 -6.31
CA THR A 25 -3.64 -6.77 -5.83
C THR A 25 -3.08 -7.57 -4.65
N GLY A 26 -3.82 -7.56 -3.55
CA GLY A 26 -3.45 -8.27 -2.34
C GLY A 26 -3.41 -9.78 -2.53
N LYS A 27 -2.43 -10.38 -1.87
CA LYS A 27 -2.06 -11.80 -1.82
C LYS A 27 -1.62 -12.18 -0.40
N ASN A 28 -2.02 -11.40 0.60
CA ASN A 28 -1.53 -11.46 1.98
C ASN A 28 -0.04 -11.13 2.12
N GLN A 29 0.46 -10.19 1.30
CA GLN A 29 1.84 -9.72 1.30
C GLN A 29 1.99 -8.40 2.06
N MET A 30 3.18 -8.13 2.58
CA MET A 30 3.54 -6.82 3.10
C MET A 30 3.87 -5.89 1.92
N VAL A 31 3.29 -4.68 1.94
CA VAL A 31 3.62 -3.63 0.98
C VAL A 31 4.18 -2.44 1.76
N PHE A 32 5.32 -1.96 1.31
CA PHE A 32 6.00 -0.78 1.83
C PHE A 32 5.98 0.32 0.78
N TRP A 33 5.73 1.55 1.19
CA TRP A 33 5.74 2.71 0.31
C TRP A 33 6.50 3.88 0.93
N LYS A 34 7.14 4.67 0.08
CA LYS A 34 7.89 5.87 0.45
C LYS A 34 7.65 6.99 -0.56
N GLY A 35 7.18 8.13 -0.08
CA GLY A 35 6.81 9.31 -0.88
C GLY A 35 5.61 9.05 -1.80
N CYS A 36 4.64 8.25 -1.38
CA CYS A 36 3.51 7.81 -2.22
C CYS A 36 2.18 8.40 -1.76
N ASN A 37 1.23 8.54 -2.69
CA ASN A 37 -0.19 8.61 -2.34
C ASN A 37 -0.80 7.22 -2.48
N VAL A 38 -1.54 6.78 -1.46
CA VAL A 38 -2.09 5.43 -1.39
C VAL A 38 -3.59 5.48 -1.16
N THR A 39 -4.33 4.71 -1.95
CA THR A 39 -5.76 4.46 -1.76
C THR A 39 -5.99 2.96 -1.69
N LEU A 40 -6.63 2.51 -0.60
CA LEU A 40 -7.05 1.13 -0.41
C LEU A 40 -8.46 0.93 -0.98
N TYR A 41 -8.64 -0.16 -1.72
CA TYR A 41 -9.90 -0.67 -2.20
C TYR A 41 -10.17 -2.02 -1.54
N GLU A 42 -11.33 -2.15 -0.91
CA GLU A 42 -11.77 -3.36 -0.22
C GLU A 42 -13.17 -3.72 -0.72
N ILE A 43 -13.50 -5.01 -0.68
CA ILE A 43 -14.86 -5.47 -0.90
C ILE A 43 -15.35 -5.98 0.45
N ASP A 44 -16.46 -5.44 0.94
CA ASP A 44 -17.08 -5.91 2.20
C ASP A 44 -17.76 -7.28 2.01
N ASN A 45 -18.25 -7.85 3.11
CA ASN A 45 -18.93 -9.14 3.10
C ASN A 45 -20.26 -9.14 2.32
N GLU A 46 -20.80 -7.96 1.99
CA GLU A 46 -22.00 -7.77 1.18
C GLU A 46 -21.67 -7.57 -0.31
N GLY A 47 -20.38 -7.58 -0.68
CA GLY A 47 -19.92 -7.36 -2.05
C GLY A 47 -19.81 -5.89 -2.45
N ARG A 48 -19.89 -4.95 -1.51
CA ARG A 48 -19.76 -3.51 -1.76
C ARG A 48 -18.31 -3.06 -1.69
N GLU A 49 -17.93 -2.20 -2.62
CA GLU A 49 -16.61 -1.59 -2.64
C GLU A 49 -16.50 -0.49 -1.58
N HIS A 50 -15.46 -0.54 -0.75
CA HIS A 50 -15.04 0.49 0.17
C HIS A 50 -13.70 1.06 -0.29
N ILE A 51 -13.64 2.39 -0.41
CA ILE A 51 -12.46 3.12 -0.86
C ILE A 51 -11.95 3.98 0.30
N THR A 52 -10.70 3.76 0.71
CA THR A 52 -10.08 4.46 1.83
C THR A 52 -8.77 5.11 1.37
N PRO A 53 -8.74 6.44 1.14
CA PRO A 53 -7.48 7.14 0.91
C PRO A 53 -6.67 7.26 2.19
N PHE A 54 -5.37 7.06 2.11
CA PHE A 54 -4.44 7.24 3.23
C PHE A 54 -3.89 8.67 3.20
N ILE A 55 -4.63 9.58 3.82
CA ILE A 55 -4.29 11.00 3.90
C ILE A 55 -3.13 11.19 4.89
N ASP A 56 -2.16 12.04 4.53
CA ASP A 56 -0.99 12.38 5.34
C ASP A 56 -0.09 11.19 5.74
N VAL A 57 -0.12 10.11 4.95
CA VAL A 57 0.78 8.95 5.11
C VAL A 57 1.63 8.75 3.84
N PRO A 58 2.58 9.65 3.56
CA PRO A 58 3.46 9.52 2.39
C PRO A 58 4.40 8.32 2.50
N ASP A 59 4.73 7.91 3.73
CA ASP A 59 5.63 6.81 4.03
C ASP A 59 4.90 5.85 4.99
N GLY A 60 4.81 4.58 4.62
CA GLY A 60 4.11 3.60 5.45
C GLY A 60 4.26 2.17 4.94
N GLN A 61 3.66 1.27 5.70
CA GLN A 61 3.57 -0.14 5.32
C GLN A 61 2.27 -0.75 5.81
N MET A 62 1.78 -1.76 5.09
CA MET A 62 0.65 -2.56 5.53
C MET A 62 0.65 -3.95 4.91
N VAL A 63 0.01 -4.89 5.60
CA VAL A 63 -0.37 -6.17 4.99
C VAL A 63 -1.59 -5.94 4.10
N VAL A 64 -1.46 -6.28 2.82
CA VAL A 64 -2.54 -6.21 1.83
C VAL A 64 -3.12 -7.61 1.64
N LYS A 65 -4.33 -7.80 2.15
CA LYS A 65 -4.96 -9.13 2.17
C LYS A 65 -5.47 -9.53 0.79
N SER A 66 -5.60 -10.82 0.55
CA SER A 66 -6.24 -11.33 -0.66
C SER A 66 -7.63 -10.73 -0.86
N GLY A 67 -7.87 -10.14 -2.03
CA GLY A 67 -9.12 -9.45 -2.37
C GLY A 67 -9.07 -7.93 -2.21
N GLU A 68 -8.08 -7.40 -1.50
CA GLU A 68 -7.83 -5.96 -1.40
C GLU A 68 -6.99 -5.46 -2.58
N LYS A 69 -7.06 -4.16 -2.86
CA LYS A 69 -6.16 -3.52 -3.83
C LYS A 69 -5.61 -2.21 -3.28
N LEU A 70 -4.36 -1.91 -3.58
CA LEU A 70 -3.78 -0.58 -3.36
C LEU A 70 -3.59 0.11 -4.70
N TYR A 71 -4.21 1.27 -4.86
CA TYR A 71 -3.86 2.22 -5.91
C TYR A 71 -2.79 3.16 -5.35
N ILE A 72 -1.58 3.08 -5.91
CA ILE A 72 -0.42 3.80 -5.43
C ILE A 72 0.15 4.67 -6.55
N THR A 73 0.30 5.97 -6.26
CA THR A 73 0.93 6.91 -7.20
C THR A 73 2.18 7.52 -6.58
N LEU A 74 3.12 7.90 -7.46
CA LEU A 74 4.42 8.49 -7.10
C LEU A 74 5.28 7.57 -6.23
N GLY A 75 6.44 8.08 -5.81
CA GLY A 75 7.32 7.51 -4.80
C GLY A 75 7.92 6.16 -5.18
N LYS A 76 8.17 5.32 -4.19
CA LYS A 76 8.79 4.01 -4.35
C LYS A 76 8.00 2.96 -3.59
N ILE A 77 7.92 1.76 -4.16
CA ILE A 77 7.10 0.66 -3.63
C ILE A 77 7.93 -0.62 -3.56
N LYS A 78 7.78 -1.37 -2.47
CA LYS A 78 8.36 -2.69 -2.29
C LYS A 78 7.30 -3.66 -1.79
N GLU A 79 7.30 -4.90 -2.29
CA GLU A 79 6.42 -5.98 -1.86
C GLU A 79 7.25 -7.13 -1.28
N GLU A 80 6.82 -7.71 -0.15
CA GLU A 80 7.46 -8.88 0.48
C GLU A 80 6.39 -9.91 0.88
N PHE A 81 6.66 -11.19 0.59
CA PHE A 81 5.74 -12.33 0.81
C PHE A 81 6.13 -13.16 2.02
#